data_AF-A0A1Y3RJE0-F1
#
_entry.id   AF-A0A1Y3RJE0-F1
#
_cell.length_a   1.000
_cell.length_b   1.000
_cell.length_c   1.000
_cell.angle_alpha   90.00
_cell.angle_beta   90.00
_cell.angle_gamma   90.00
#
_symmetry.space_group_name_H-M   'P 1'
#
loop_
_entity.id
_entity.type
_entity.pdbx_description
1 polymer ?
#
loop_
_entity_poly.entity_id
_entity_poly.type
_entity_poly.pdbx_seq_one_letter_code
_entity_poly.pdbx_strand_id
1 'polypeptide(L)'
;MTDFLTSMAGVSLGGGAVILLLVVLAKLTRGRYGARWRCWAWLLLALRLAVPLPLLPAGAETAPIQIQVPPDRVIYQPMRTPRPSAAQPSQPVQTAAPSAAPSSVPVSTPAPEVLPTEQTQPAPITVGGILLALWVTGGAAVLGWNLIAHFRFKRYLARWCRPVEDAGTIRLFNGLCDSLSLHRRPMLRLCPGLAVPMLAGLFRPVLLLPEETGGESLRYALLHELIHYRRRDIWLKTLVLWVNAVHWFNPLVWLMVRSVERDTELACDEGALKRLPQEEHAAYGRAILQAVAALRKEKA
;
A
#
# COMPACT_ATOMS: atom_id res chain seq x y z
N MET A 1 10.06 15.05 3.13
CA MET A 1 8.84 14.36 3.66
C MET A 1 7.61 14.70 2.83
N THR A 2 7.38 15.98 2.53
CA THR A 2 6.30 16.45 1.64
C THR A 2 6.35 15.80 0.26
N ASP A 3 7.53 15.69 -0.34
CA ASP A 3 7.70 15.14 -1.71
C ASP A 3 7.33 13.66 -1.82
N PHE A 4 7.53 12.89 -0.74
CA PHE A 4 7.10 11.50 -0.66
C PHE A 4 5.58 11.39 -0.63
N LEU A 5 4.92 12.23 0.17
CA LEU A 5 3.46 12.24 0.31
C LEU A 5 2.77 12.73 -0.97
N THR A 6 3.33 13.72 -1.66
CA THR A 6 2.80 14.20 -2.95
C THR A 6 2.98 13.16 -4.06
N SER A 7 4.13 12.47 -4.11
CA SER A 7 4.34 11.34 -5.02
C SER A 7 3.36 10.20 -4.76
N MET A 8 3.16 9.82 -3.50
CA MET A 8 2.19 8.80 -3.08
C MET A 8 0.75 9.18 -3.47
N ALA A 9 0.38 10.44 -3.28
CA ALA A 9 -0.93 10.95 -3.68
C ALA A 9 -1.11 10.90 -5.21
N GLY A 10 -0.08 11.26 -5.98
CA GLY A 10 -0.09 11.16 -7.44
C GLY A 10 -0.28 9.72 -7.93
N VAL A 11 0.45 8.77 -7.35
CA VAL A 11 0.29 7.33 -7.65
C VAL A 11 -1.11 6.84 -7.29
N SER A 12 -1.65 7.29 -6.14
CA SER A 12 -3.00 6.92 -5.69
C SER A 12 -4.08 7.47 -6.62
N LEU A 13 -3.96 8.72 -7.08
CA LEU A 13 -4.90 9.35 -8.00
C LEU A 13 -4.88 8.69 -9.38
N GLY A 14 -3.68 8.51 -9.96
CA GLY A 14 -3.51 7.83 -11.24
C GLY A 14 -3.98 6.37 -11.18
N GLY A 15 -3.67 5.67 -10.09
CA GLY A 15 -4.18 4.34 -9.80
C GLY A 15 -5.70 4.30 -9.75
N GLY A 16 -6.33 5.28 -9.09
CA GLY A 16 -7.77 5.44 -9.04
C GLY A 16 -8.42 5.54 -10.43
N ALA A 17 -7.85 6.36 -11.33
CA ALA A 17 -8.34 6.48 -12.70
C ALA A 17 -8.24 5.14 -13.47
N VAL A 18 -7.13 4.41 -13.31
CA VAL A 18 -6.96 3.09 -13.93
C VAL A 18 -7.95 2.08 -13.36
N ILE A 19 -8.23 2.10 -12.05
CA ILE A 19 -9.24 1.24 -11.42
C ILE A 19 -10.60 1.49 -12.05
N LEU A 20 -11.02 2.75 -12.19
CA LEU A 20 -12.30 3.09 -12.80
C LEU A 20 -12.39 2.62 -14.25
N LEU A 21 -11.34 2.85 -15.03
CA LEU A 21 -11.24 2.39 -16.41
C LEU A 21 -11.38 0.86 -16.50
N LEU A 22 -10.65 0.12 -15.66
CA LEU A 22 -10.73 -1.34 -15.61
C LEU A 22 -12.12 -1.83 -15.19
N VAL A 23 -12.78 -1.17 -14.24
CA VAL A 23 -14.16 -1.53 -13.83
C VAL A 23 -15.15 -1.30 -14.98
N VAL A 24 -15.03 -0.20 -15.72
CA VAL A 24 -15.88 0.10 -16.88
C VAL A 24 -15.62 -0.90 -18.01
N LEU A 25 -14.34 -1.12 -18.34
CA LEU A 25 -13.95 -2.08 -19.37
C LEU A 25 -14.41 -3.49 -19.00
N ALA A 26 -14.27 -3.91 -17.74
CA ALA A 26 -14.78 -5.17 -17.24
C ALA A 26 -16.29 -5.29 -17.49
N LYS A 27 -17.08 -4.25 -17.20
CA LYS A 27 -18.53 -4.27 -17.50
C LYS A 27 -18.83 -4.45 -18.98
N LEU A 28 -18.11 -3.75 -19.86
CA LEU A 28 -18.34 -3.78 -21.32
C LEU A 28 -17.93 -5.12 -21.97
N THR A 29 -16.90 -5.75 -21.43
CA THR A 29 -16.29 -6.97 -21.98
C THR A 29 -16.86 -8.28 -21.42
N ARG A 30 -17.73 -8.22 -20.40
CA ARG A 30 -18.26 -9.40 -19.68
C ARG A 30 -18.80 -10.51 -20.59
N GLY A 31 -19.44 -10.16 -21.70
CA GLY A 31 -20.03 -11.14 -22.62
C GLY A 31 -19.10 -11.64 -23.72
N ARG A 32 -17.91 -11.06 -23.89
CA ARG A 32 -17.01 -11.34 -25.03
C ARG A 32 -15.68 -11.99 -24.63
N TYR A 33 -15.19 -11.73 -23.42
CA TYR A 33 -13.88 -12.19 -22.98
C TYR A 33 -13.95 -12.86 -21.61
N GLY A 34 -13.22 -13.96 -21.44
CA GLY A 34 -13.17 -14.68 -20.17
C GLY A 34 -12.57 -13.84 -19.03
N ALA A 35 -13.00 -14.09 -17.81
CA ALA A 35 -12.60 -13.36 -16.59
C ALA A 35 -11.10 -13.40 -16.27
N ARG A 36 -10.34 -14.32 -16.88
CA ARG A 36 -8.90 -14.51 -16.63
C ARG A 36 -8.04 -13.28 -16.91
N TRP A 37 -8.27 -12.58 -18.02
CA TRP A 37 -7.44 -11.41 -18.37
C TRP A 37 -7.62 -10.28 -17.34
N ARG A 38 -8.82 -10.15 -16.77
CA ARG A 38 -9.12 -9.15 -15.71
C ARG A 38 -8.29 -9.41 -14.47
N CYS A 39 -8.13 -10.67 -14.08
CA CYS A 39 -7.26 -11.05 -12.97
C CYS A 39 -5.79 -10.66 -13.21
N TRP A 40 -5.30 -10.81 -14.45
CA TRP A 40 -3.95 -10.35 -14.82
C TRP A 40 -3.83 -8.83 -14.82
N ALA A 41 -4.83 -8.11 -15.34
CA ALA A 41 -4.86 -6.65 -15.29
C ALA A 41 -4.84 -6.14 -13.84
N TRP A 42 -5.63 -6.77 -12.96
CA TRP A 42 -5.60 -6.46 -11.53
C TRP A 42 -4.26 -6.78 -10.89
N LEU A 43 -3.63 -7.90 -11.24
CA LEU A 43 -2.30 -8.25 -10.72
C LEU A 43 -1.26 -7.20 -11.08
N LEU A 44 -1.22 -6.77 -12.35
CA LEU A 44 -0.28 -5.77 -12.83
C LEU A 44 -0.50 -4.41 -12.14
N LEU A 45 -1.75 -3.98 -12.02
CA LEU A 45 -2.09 -2.75 -11.32
C LEU A 45 -1.76 -2.84 -9.84
N ALA A 46 -2.08 -3.95 -9.18
CA ALA A 46 -1.76 -4.17 -7.78
C ALA A 46 -0.24 -4.17 -7.58
N LEU A 47 0.55 -4.77 -8.46
CA LEU A 47 2.02 -4.72 -8.38
C LEU A 47 2.55 -3.29 -8.55
N ARG A 48 1.97 -2.50 -9.47
CA ARG A 48 2.32 -1.09 -9.67
C ARG A 48 1.99 -0.20 -8.47
N LEU A 49 0.87 -0.45 -7.81
CA LEU A 49 0.48 0.23 -6.57
C LEU A 49 1.23 -0.35 -5.35
N ALA A 50 1.69 -1.59 -5.44
CA ALA A 50 2.41 -2.25 -4.36
C ALA A 50 3.84 -1.71 -4.18
N VAL A 51 4.39 -1.07 -5.20
CA VAL A 51 5.75 -0.56 -5.18
C VAL A 51 5.68 0.96 -5.18
N PRO A 52 5.72 1.63 -4.00
CA PRO A 52 5.93 3.07 -3.91
C PRO A 52 7.42 3.42 -4.13
N LEU A 53 8.15 2.58 -4.89
CA LEU A 53 9.50 2.89 -5.32
C LEU A 53 9.42 3.49 -6.72
N PRO A 54 10.08 4.63 -6.97
CA PRO A 54 10.26 5.13 -8.32
C PRO A 54 11.14 4.14 -9.09
N LEU A 55 10.52 3.10 -9.67
CA LEU A 55 11.18 2.12 -10.54
C LEU A 55 11.70 2.78 -11.81
N LEU A 56 11.05 3.88 -12.20
CA LEU A 56 11.65 4.88 -13.06
C LEU A 56 12.29 5.88 -12.11
N PRO A 57 13.60 6.18 -12.21
CA PRO A 57 14.11 7.38 -11.57
C PRO A 57 13.15 8.48 -11.99
N ALA A 58 12.50 9.13 -11.03
CA ALA A 58 12.01 10.46 -11.28
C ALA A 58 13.27 11.15 -11.80
N GLY A 59 13.33 11.36 -13.11
CA GLY A 59 14.40 12.14 -13.69
C GLY A 59 14.42 13.34 -12.80
N ALA A 60 15.52 13.53 -12.08
CA ALA A 60 15.79 14.82 -11.53
C ALA A 60 15.69 15.69 -12.78
N GLU A 61 14.56 16.38 -12.94
CA GLU A 61 14.44 17.48 -13.87
C GLU A 61 15.27 18.61 -13.25
N THR A 62 16.56 18.34 -13.02
CA THR A 62 17.58 19.35 -13.16
C THR A 62 17.48 19.73 -14.62
N ALA A 63 16.67 20.75 -14.88
CA ALA A 63 16.72 21.47 -16.14
C ALA A 63 18.20 21.70 -16.47
N PRO A 64 18.66 21.41 -17.69
CA PRO A 64 20.08 21.47 -18.04
C PRO A 64 20.68 22.88 -17.87
N ILE A 65 19.84 23.89 -17.65
CA ILE A 65 20.21 25.28 -17.41
C ILE A 65 19.74 25.67 -16.01
N GLN A 66 20.66 25.67 -15.05
CA GLN A 66 20.45 26.35 -13.78
C GLN A 66 20.99 27.77 -13.88
N ILE A 67 20.08 28.73 -14.04
CA ILE A 67 20.44 30.15 -14.01
C ILE A 67 20.72 30.50 -12.54
N GLN A 68 21.99 30.67 -12.19
CA GLN A 68 22.37 31.33 -10.94
C GLN A 68 21.92 32.78 -11.03
N VAL A 69 20.83 33.12 -10.35
CA VAL A 69 20.43 34.51 -10.16
C VAL A 69 21.49 35.15 -9.26
N PRO A 70 22.24 36.17 -9.74
CA PRO A 70 23.17 36.90 -8.89
C PRO A 70 22.40 37.49 -7.71
N PRO A 71 22.94 37.45 -6.48
CA PRO A 71 22.35 38.14 -5.36
C PRO A 71 22.60 39.64 -5.51
N ASP A 72 21.94 40.29 -6.47
CA ASP A 72 21.84 41.74 -6.52
C ASP A 72 20.86 42.18 -5.43
N ARG A 73 21.26 41.99 -4.17
CA ARG A 73 20.82 42.90 -3.13
C ARG A 73 21.50 44.23 -3.44
N VAL A 74 20.81 45.06 -4.22
CA VAL A 74 21.11 46.48 -4.31
C VAL A 74 20.93 47.06 -2.92
N ILE A 75 22.02 47.13 -2.14
CA ILE A 75 22.05 47.89 -0.91
C ILE A 75 22.01 49.36 -1.35
N TYR A 76 20.83 49.98 -1.28
CA TYR A 76 20.72 51.42 -1.37
C TYR A 76 21.47 52.01 -0.18
N GLN A 77 22.73 52.38 -0.39
CA GLN A 77 23.48 53.18 0.57
C GLN A 77 23.07 54.63 0.31
N PRO A 78 22.21 55.26 1.14
CA PRO A 78 21.86 56.64 0.93
C PRO A 78 23.15 57.46 0.94
N MET A 79 23.36 58.22 -0.12
CA MET A 79 24.50 59.12 -0.24
C MET A 79 24.47 60.05 0.98
N ARG A 80 25.41 59.87 1.91
CA ARG A 80 25.62 60.84 2.98
C ARG A 80 26.08 62.12 2.28
N THR A 81 25.16 63.05 2.10
CA THR A 81 25.50 64.42 1.72
C THR A 81 26.54 64.91 2.74
N PRO A 82 27.67 65.48 2.29
CA PRO A 82 28.58 66.13 3.21
C PRO A 82 27.77 67.19 3.93
N ARG A 83 27.57 67.01 5.23
CA ARG A 83 26.97 68.03 6.09
C ARG A 83 27.81 69.29 5.86
N PRO A 84 27.23 70.43 5.46
CA PRO A 84 27.99 71.67 5.35
C PRO A 84 28.72 71.86 6.67
N SER A 85 30.05 71.95 6.60
CA SER A 85 30.91 72.23 7.74
C SER A 85 30.39 73.53 8.34
N ALA A 86 29.63 73.42 9.44
CA ALA A 86 29.27 74.58 10.22
C ALA A 86 30.59 75.23 10.62
N ALA A 87 30.79 76.47 10.17
CA ALA A 87 31.95 77.26 10.49
C ALA A 87 32.19 77.21 12.00
N GLN A 88 33.23 76.50 12.42
CA GLN A 88 33.70 76.59 13.80
C GLN A 88 34.30 77.99 13.98
N PRO A 89 33.94 78.72 15.05
CA PRO A 89 34.53 80.02 15.32
C PRO A 89 36.04 79.86 15.53
N SER A 90 36.80 80.75 14.89
CA SER A 90 38.24 80.92 15.03
C SER A 90 38.62 81.02 16.51
N GLN A 91 39.29 80.00 17.05
CA GLN A 91 39.99 80.16 18.32
C GLN A 91 41.41 80.69 18.06
N PRO A 92 41.89 81.65 18.86
CA PRO A 92 43.15 82.33 18.62
C PRO A 92 44.34 81.40 18.86
N VAL A 93 45.34 81.58 17.99
CA VAL A 93 46.68 81.01 18.08
C VAL A 93 47.24 81.20 19.48
N GLN A 94 47.51 80.10 20.19
CA GLN A 94 48.38 80.08 21.36
C GLN A 94 49.67 79.33 21.05
N THR A 95 50.75 80.03 21.32
CA THR A 95 52.15 79.73 21.10
C THR A 95 52.60 78.44 21.80
N ALA A 96 53.49 77.74 21.11
CA ALA A 96 54.10 76.48 21.50
C ALA A 96 54.81 76.50 22.89
N ALA A 97 54.65 75.40 23.63
CA ALA A 97 55.61 74.93 24.63
C ALA A 97 55.66 73.38 24.56
N PRO A 98 56.85 72.75 24.53
CA PRO A 98 56.96 71.31 24.40
C PRO A 98 56.81 70.63 25.77
N SER A 99 55.71 69.93 25.99
CA SER A 99 55.54 69.04 27.15
C SER A 99 55.53 67.59 26.68
N ALA A 100 56.63 66.90 26.95
CA ALA A 100 56.78 65.47 26.77
C ALA A 100 55.87 64.71 27.75
N ALA A 101 54.91 63.95 27.21
CA ALA A 101 54.27 62.83 27.89
C ALA A 101 53.91 61.77 26.83
N PRO A 102 54.13 60.47 27.12
CA PRO A 102 54.10 59.42 26.11
C PRO A 102 52.68 59.10 25.64
N SER A 103 52.53 58.92 24.32
CA SER A 103 51.33 58.36 23.70
C SER A 103 51.05 56.96 24.24
N SER A 104 50.04 56.83 25.10
CA SER A 104 49.42 55.54 25.40
C SER A 104 48.58 55.11 24.20
N VAL A 105 49.09 54.17 23.41
CA VAL A 105 48.31 53.44 22.41
C VAL A 105 47.24 52.64 23.15
N PRO A 106 45.93 52.81 22.88
CA PRO A 106 44.95 51.91 23.45
C PRO A 106 45.09 50.56 22.73
N VAL A 107 45.71 49.61 23.41
CA VAL A 107 45.69 48.19 23.02
C VAL A 107 44.26 47.70 23.25
N SER A 108 43.47 47.64 22.17
CA SER A 108 42.19 46.93 22.17
C SER A 108 42.46 45.45 22.42
N THR A 109 42.19 45.01 23.64
CA THR A 109 42.13 43.58 23.97
C THR A 109 40.93 42.98 23.23
N PRO A 110 41.08 41.95 22.36
CA PRO A 110 39.93 41.29 21.80
C PRO A 110 39.20 40.56 22.93
N ALA A 111 37.92 40.91 23.12
CA ALA A 111 37.03 40.19 24.02
C ALA A 111 37.00 38.71 23.62
N PRO A 112 36.96 37.76 24.59
CA PRO A 112 36.91 36.34 24.26
C PRO A 112 35.68 36.07 23.39
N GLU A 113 35.93 35.47 22.23
CA GLU A 113 34.93 35.02 21.28
C GLU A 113 34.05 33.96 21.98
N VAL A 114 32.89 34.39 22.45
CA VAL A 114 31.88 33.49 22.99
C VAL A 114 31.38 32.65 21.83
N LEU A 115 31.87 31.42 21.70
CA LEU A 115 31.29 30.45 20.78
C LEU A 115 29.78 30.37 21.08
N PRO A 116 28.91 30.60 20.08
CA PRO A 116 27.49 30.39 20.27
C PRO A 116 27.29 28.94 20.70
N THR A 117 26.78 28.75 21.92
CA THR A 117 26.25 27.46 22.33
C THR A 117 25.06 27.21 21.41
N GLU A 118 25.17 26.24 20.49
CA GLU A 118 24.04 25.79 19.69
C GLU A 118 22.95 25.30 20.64
N GLN A 119 21.99 26.16 20.91
CA GLN A 119 20.76 25.78 21.56
C GLN A 119 20.03 24.86 20.58
N THR A 120 20.03 23.55 20.85
CA THR A 120 19.21 22.58 20.12
C THR A 120 17.75 22.94 20.34
N GLN A 121 17.19 23.78 19.47
CA GLN A 121 15.76 24.06 19.49
C GLN A 121 15.02 22.76 19.10
N PRO A 122 13.95 22.38 19.83
CA PRO A 122 13.14 21.24 19.43
C PRO A 122 12.58 21.51 18.04
N ALA A 123 12.83 20.60 17.10
CA ALA A 123 12.39 20.75 15.71
C ALA A 123 10.87 21.03 15.67
N PRO A 124 10.42 22.09 14.97
CA PRO A 124 9.01 22.43 14.91
C PRO A 124 8.22 21.30 14.22
N ILE A 125 7.07 20.96 14.80
CA ILE A 125 6.15 19.97 14.22
C ILE A 125 5.70 20.48 12.85
N THR A 126 6.25 19.89 11.80
CA THR A 126 5.94 20.26 10.42
C THR A 126 4.65 19.56 9.97
N VAL A 127 3.79 20.22 9.19
CA VAL A 127 2.55 19.64 8.63
C VAL A 127 2.80 18.31 7.93
N GLY A 128 3.91 18.19 7.19
CA GLY A 128 4.32 16.93 6.55
C GLY A 128 4.62 15.80 7.53
N GLY A 129 5.09 16.11 8.75
CA GLY A 129 5.29 15.14 9.82
C GLY A 129 3.96 14.61 10.37
N ILE A 130 2.98 15.49 10.57
CA ILE A 130 1.63 15.12 11.01
C ILE A 130 0.96 14.21 9.96
N LEU A 131 1.02 14.59 8.68
CA LEU A 131 0.44 13.80 7.58
C LEU A 131 1.12 12.43 7.45
N LEU A 132 2.44 12.36 7.61
CA LEU A 132 3.16 11.08 7.59
C LEU A 132 2.75 10.21 8.79
N ALA A 133 2.70 10.79 10.00
CA ALA A 133 2.27 10.07 11.20
C ALA A 133 0.84 9.52 11.04
N LEU A 134 -0.08 10.33 10.51
CA LEU A 134 -1.45 9.91 10.22
C LEU A 134 -1.48 8.77 9.19
N TRP A 135 -0.71 8.89 8.10
CA TRP A 135 -0.63 7.86 7.06
C TRP A 135 -0.09 6.53 7.60
N VAL A 136 1.03 6.57 8.35
CA VAL A 136 1.63 5.38 8.98
C VAL A 136 0.66 4.77 9.97
N THR A 137 0.02 5.58 10.81
CA THR A 137 -0.93 5.08 11.84
C THR A 137 -2.13 4.41 11.19
N GLY A 138 -2.72 5.01 10.15
CA GLY A 138 -3.84 4.41 9.42
C GLY A 138 -3.45 3.11 8.72
N GLY A 139 -2.31 3.08 8.03
CA GLY A 139 -1.80 1.87 7.39
C GLY A 139 -1.50 0.76 8.40
N ALA A 140 -0.87 1.11 9.53
CA ALA A 140 -0.58 0.19 10.62
C ALA A 140 -1.86 -0.35 11.28
N ALA A 141 -2.90 0.47 11.44
CA ALA A 141 -4.19 0.03 11.96
C ALA A 141 -4.86 -0.99 11.02
N VAL A 142 -4.88 -0.72 9.72
CA VAL A 142 -5.45 -1.64 8.72
C VAL A 142 -4.65 -2.95 8.66
N LEU A 143 -3.32 -2.89 8.61
CA LEU A 143 -2.47 -4.08 8.63
C LEU A 143 -2.62 -4.85 9.94
N GLY A 144 -2.60 -4.15 11.07
CA GLY A 144 -2.75 -4.73 12.41
C GLY A 144 -4.08 -5.46 12.55
N TRP A 145 -5.18 -4.85 12.11
CA TRP A 145 -6.50 -5.50 12.10
C TRP A 145 -6.50 -6.80 11.28
N ASN A 146 -5.99 -6.75 10.05
CA ASN A 146 -5.93 -7.92 9.18
C ASN A 146 -5.02 -9.01 9.74
N LEU A 147 -3.89 -8.63 10.35
CA LEU A 147 -2.94 -9.55 10.96
C LEU A 147 -3.54 -10.23 12.20
N ILE A 148 -4.22 -9.47 13.06
CA ILE A 148 -4.95 -10.01 14.22
C ILE A 148 -6.05 -10.97 13.75
N ALA A 149 -6.85 -10.58 12.76
CA ALA A 149 -7.88 -11.45 12.19
C ALA A 149 -7.27 -12.75 11.64
N HIS A 150 -6.15 -12.66 10.92
CA HIS A 150 -5.43 -13.81 10.41
C HIS A 150 -4.89 -14.73 11.52
N PHE A 151 -4.30 -14.16 12.58
CA PHE A 151 -3.81 -14.94 13.71
C PHE A 151 -4.93 -15.61 14.50
N ARG A 152 -6.04 -14.90 14.74
CA ARG A 152 -7.24 -15.46 15.37
C ARG A 152 -7.77 -16.64 14.55
N PHE A 153 -7.88 -16.46 13.24
CA PHE A 153 -8.32 -17.51 12.34
C PHE A 153 -7.36 -18.71 12.36
N LYS A 154 -6.05 -18.49 12.27
CA LYS A 154 -5.06 -19.59 12.40
C LYS A 154 -5.16 -20.32 13.73
N ARG A 155 -5.37 -19.60 14.84
CA ARG A 155 -5.53 -20.21 16.17
C ARG A 155 -6.82 -21.02 16.24
N TYR A 156 -7.89 -20.53 15.63
CA TYR A 156 -9.14 -21.28 15.47
C TYR A 156 -8.90 -22.57 14.67
N LEU A 157 -8.23 -22.49 13.52
CA LEU A 157 -7.94 -23.67 12.68
C LEU A 157 -7.06 -24.70 13.39
N ALA A 158 -6.08 -24.24 14.16
CA ALA A 158 -5.19 -25.11 14.92
C ALA A 158 -5.93 -25.82 16.06
N ARG A 159 -6.92 -25.16 16.68
CA ARG A 159 -7.68 -25.69 17.82
C ARG A 159 -8.79 -26.64 17.39
N TRP A 160 -9.49 -26.34 16.29
CA TRP A 160 -10.77 -27.00 15.97
C TRP A 160 -10.71 -27.88 14.73
N CYS A 161 -9.78 -27.66 13.79
CA CYS A 161 -9.75 -28.49 12.60
C CYS A 161 -8.89 -29.76 12.79
N ARG A 162 -9.40 -30.89 12.30
CA ARG A 162 -8.81 -32.23 12.34
C ARG A 162 -8.48 -32.74 10.93
N PRO A 163 -7.59 -33.75 10.76
CA PRO A 163 -7.42 -34.40 9.46
C PRO A 163 -8.73 -35.06 9.01
N VAL A 164 -8.94 -35.14 7.69
CA VAL A 164 -10.05 -35.93 7.12
C VAL A 164 -9.65 -37.39 7.15
N GLU A 165 -10.51 -38.25 7.71
CA GLU A 165 -10.29 -39.70 7.79
C GLU A 165 -11.16 -40.49 6.79
N ASP A 166 -12.23 -39.88 6.27
CA ASP A 166 -13.11 -40.53 5.29
C ASP A 166 -12.37 -40.83 3.98
N ALA A 167 -12.20 -42.13 3.71
CA ALA A 167 -11.50 -42.61 2.54
C ALA A 167 -12.20 -42.23 1.22
N GLY A 168 -13.53 -42.09 1.21
CA GLY A 168 -14.28 -41.65 0.04
C GLY A 168 -13.91 -40.23 -0.38
N THR A 169 -13.96 -39.31 0.57
CA THR A 169 -13.59 -37.90 0.40
C THR A 169 -12.13 -37.74 0.01
N ILE A 170 -11.21 -38.51 0.63
CA ILE A 170 -9.78 -38.48 0.27
C ILE A 170 -9.58 -38.92 -1.19
N ARG A 171 -10.23 -40.00 -1.63
CA ARG A 171 -10.16 -40.47 -3.03
C ARG A 171 -10.71 -39.42 -4.00
N LEU A 172 -11.86 -38.83 -3.69
CA LEU A 172 -12.47 -37.76 -4.49
C LEU A 172 -11.51 -36.56 -4.62
N PHE A 173 -10.98 -36.08 -3.50
CA PHE A 173 -10.02 -34.97 -3.46
C PHE A 173 -8.77 -35.27 -4.30
N ASN A 174 -8.20 -36.47 -4.15
CA ASN A 174 -7.00 -36.87 -4.89
C ASN A 174 -7.29 -36.97 -6.40
N GLY A 175 -8.41 -37.58 -6.79
CA GLY A 175 -8.82 -37.67 -8.19
C GLY A 175 -9.03 -36.29 -8.84
N LEU A 176 -9.60 -35.33 -8.10
CA LEU A 176 -9.71 -33.94 -8.55
C LEU A 176 -8.34 -33.24 -8.65
N CYS A 177 -7.43 -33.49 -7.71
CA CYS A 177 -6.07 -32.95 -7.80
C CYS A 177 -5.33 -33.48 -9.04
N ASP A 178 -5.53 -34.74 -9.37
CA ASP A 178 -4.90 -35.41 -10.52
C ASP A 178 -5.49 -34.94 -11.85
N SER A 179 -6.82 -34.80 -11.94
CA SER A 179 -7.47 -34.22 -13.13
C SER A 179 -7.08 -32.76 -13.36
N LEU A 180 -6.76 -32.04 -12.28
CA LEU A 180 -6.20 -30.70 -12.33
C LEU A 180 -4.68 -30.67 -12.45
N SER A 181 -3.99 -31.81 -12.59
CA SER A 181 -2.52 -31.92 -12.70
C SER A 181 -1.76 -31.03 -11.71
N LEU A 182 -2.15 -31.11 -10.44
CA LEU A 182 -1.55 -30.30 -9.38
C LEU A 182 -0.21 -30.91 -8.90
N HIS A 183 0.89 -30.19 -9.13
CA HIS A 183 2.23 -30.61 -8.69
C HIS A 183 2.41 -30.65 -7.17
N ARG A 184 1.64 -29.83 -6.45
CA ARG A 184 1.53 -29.86 -5.00
C ARG A 184 0.06 -29.87 -4.64
N ARG A 185 -0.31 -30.64 -3.61
CA ARG A 185 -1.69 -30.71 -3.13
C ARG A 185 -1.81 -29.87 -1.85
N PRO A 186 -2.91 -29.11 -1.67
CA PRO A 186 -3.17 -28.43 -0.41
C PRO A 186 -3.44 -29.49 0.68
N MET A 187 -3.19 -29.13 1.94
CA MET A 187 -3.53 -30.03 3.05
C MET A 187 -5.05 -30.10 3.19
N LEU A 188 -5.61 -31.30 3.33
CA LEU A 188 -7.05 -31.48 3.53
C LEU A 188 -7.36 -31.61 5.03
N ARG A 189 -8.22 -30.74 5.56
CA ARG A 189 -8.64 -30.79 6.97
C ARG A 189 -10.15 -30.60 7.08
N LEU A 190 -10.77 -31.29 8.01
CA LEU A 190 -12.15 -31.09 8.39
C LEU A 190 -12.21 -30.07 9.52
N CYS A 191 -13.09 -29.08 9.40
CA CYS A 191 -13.22 -28.02 10.37
C CYS A 191 -14.69 -27.81 10.77
N PRO A 192 -15.03 -28.02 12.06
CA PRO A 192 -16.37 -27.79 12.58
C PRO A 192 -16.77 -26.31 12.43
N GLY A 193 -18.04 -26.03 12.20
CA GLY A 193 -18.55 -24.65 12.11
C GLY A 193 -18.20 -23.93 10.81
N LEU A 194 -17.80 -24.63 9.76
CA LEU A 194 -17.86 -24.10 8.40
C LEU A 194 -19.17 -24.55 7.77
N ALA A 195 -19.86 -23.65 7.05
CA ALA A 195 -20.99 -24.03 6.21
C ALA A 195 -20.57 -24.61 4.85
N VAL A 196 -19.40 -24.22 4.35
CA VAL A 196 -18.92 -24.56 2.99
C VAL A 196 -17.41 -24.83 2.98
N PRO A 197 -16.91 -25.62 2.00
CA PRO A 197 -15.47 -25.77 1.80
C PRO A 197 -14.77 -24.43 1.56
N MET A 198 -13.55 -24.28 2.06
CA MET A 198 -12.79 -23.03 1.92
C MET A 198 -11.28 -23.29 1.85
N LEU A 199 -10.59 -22.59 0.95
CA LEU A 199 -9.14 -22.55 0.90
C LEU A 199 -8.55 -21.47 1.82
N ALA A 200 -7.59 -21.84 2.67
CA ALA A 200 -6.92 -20.95 3.61
C ALA A 200 -5.39 -21.10 3.59
N GLY A 201 -4.67 -20.02 3.92
CA GLY A 201 -3.22 -20.04 4.15
C GLY A 201 -2.38 -19.70 2.92
N LEU A 202 -1.48 -18.72 3.07
CA LEU A 202 -0.70 -18.15 1.97
C LEU A 202 0.43 -19.08 1.47
N PHE A 203 1.31 -19.51 2.38
CA PHE A 203 2.47 -20.34 2.04
C PHE A 203 2.23 -21.84 2.22
N ARG A 204 1.33 -22.19 3.14
CA ARG A 204 0.92 -23.57 3.44
C ARG A 204 -0.60 -23.65 3.26
N PRO A 205 -1.08 -23.81 2.02
CA PRO A 205 -2.49 -23.80 1.73
C PRO A 205 -3.16 -25.06 2.27
N VAL A 206 -4.28 -24.85 2.95
CA VAL A 206 -5.11 -25.84 3.59
C VAL A 206 -6.51 -25.71 3.02
N LEU A 207 -7.05 -26.78 2.45
CA LEU A 207 -8.44 -26.90 2.07
C LEU A 207 -9.22 -27.41 3.27
N LEU A 208 -10.15 -26.58 3.75
CA LEU A 208 -10.99 -26.86 4.90
C LEU A 208 -12.34 -27.38 4.41
N LEU A 209 -12.79 -28.48 4.98
CA LEU A 209 -14.09 -29.07 4.71
C LEU A 209 -15.03 -28.91 5.90
N PRO A 210 -16.32 -28.63 5.67
CA PRO A 210 -17.33 -28.69 6.73
C PRO A 210 -17.68 -30.15 7.08
N GLU A 211 -18.34 -30.36 8.21
CA GLU A 211 -18.69 -31.73 8.67
C GLU A 211 -19.79 -32.39 7.82
N GLU A 212 -20.73 -31.60 7.32
CA GLU A 212 -21.98 -32.06 6.70
C GLU A 212 -21.97 -31.91 5.17
N THR A 213 -20.87 -32.25 4.50
CA THR A 213 -20.84 -32.23 3.03
C THR A 213 -20.49 -33.59 2.46
N GLY A 214 -21.40 -34.11 1.62
CA GLY A 214 -21.21 -35.34 0.87
C GLY A 214 -21.86 -35.25 -0.52
N GLY A 215 -21.59 -36.26 -1.36
CA GLY A 215 -22.17 -36.38 -2.69
C GLY A 215 -21.64 -35.37 -3.72
N GLU A 216 -22.42 -35.18 -4.79
CA GLU A 216 -22.03 -34.38 -5.96
C GLU A 216 -21.79 -32.90 -5.63
N SER A 217 -22.53 -32.33 -4.68
CA SER A 217 -22.32 -30.95 -4.24
C SER A 217 -20.93 -30.73 -3.65
N LEU A 218 -20.39 -31.70 -2.91
CA LEU A 218 -19.03 -31.64 -2.40
C LEU A 218 -18.01 -31.69 -3.54
N ARG A 219 -18.23 -32.54 -4.57
CA ARG A 219 -17.34 -32.61 -5.73
C ARG A 219 -17.24 -31.26 -6.45
N TYR A 220 -18.36 -30.59 -6.67
CA TYR A 220 -18.39 -29.26 -7.30
C TYR A 220 -17.69 -28.20 -6.45
N ALA A 221 -17.94 -28.17 -5.14
CA ALA A 221 -17.29 -27.24 -4.23
C ALA A 221 -15.77 -27.48 -4.14
N LEU A 222 -15.33 -28.74 -4.05
CA LEU A 222 -13.92 -29.10 -4.06
C LEU A 222 -13.23 -28.69 -5.37
N LEU A 223 -13.88 -28.95 -6.52
CA LEU A 223 -13.36 -28.53 -7.82
C LEU A 223 -13.16 -27.01 -7.87
N HIS A 224 -14.14 -26.24 -7.38
CA HIS A 224 -14.07 -24.79 -7.30
C HIS A 224 -12.87 -24.33 -6.45
N GLU A 225 -12.76 -24.80 -5.20
CA GLU A 225 -11.66 -24.43 -4.30
C GLU A 225 -10.27 -24.86 -4.84
N LEU A 226 -10.18 -26.02 -5.48
CA LEU A 226 -8.94 -26.48 -6.10
C LEU A 226 -8.54 -25.65 -7.32
N ILE A 227 -9.49 -25.04 -8.03
CA ILE A 227 -9.20 -24.10 -9.11
C ILE A 227 -8.65 -22.79 -8.56
N HIS A 228 -9.21 -22.27 -7.46
CA HIS A 228 -8.61 -21.14 -6.74
C HIS A 228 -7.18 -21.43 -6.32
N TYR A 229 -6.95 -22.63 -5.80
CA TYR A 229 -5.62 -23.10 -5.42
C TYR A 229 -4.66 -23.15 -6.64
N ARG A 230 -5.08 -23.78 -7.74
CA ARG A 230 -4.27 -23.87 -8.98
C ARG A 230 -3.90 -22.50 -9.53
N ARG A 231 -4.84 -21.56 -9.48
CA ARG A 231 -4.66 -20.19 -9.97
C ARG A 231 -3.89 -19.28 -9.01
N ARG A 232 -3.64 -19.73 -7.78
CA ARG A 232 -2.96 -18.97 -6.72
C ARG A 232 -3.69 -17.68 -6.37
N ASP A 233 -5.03 -17.69 -6.39
CA ASP A 233 -5.85 -16.51 -6.18
C ASP A 233 -5.61 -15.86 -4.79
N ILE A 234 -5.20 -16.66 -3.79
CA ILE A 234 -4.82 -16.16 -2.46
C ILE A 234 -3.66 -15.14 -2.48
N TRP A 235 -2.72 -15.28 -3.44
CA TRP A 235 -1.61 -14.35 -3.58
C TRP A 235 -2.06 -13.01 -4.13
N LEU A 236 -2.94 -13.02 -5.14
CA LEU A 236 -3.54 -11.80 -5.67
C LEU A 236 -4.39 -11.11 -4.59
N LYS A 237 -5.25 -11.85 -3.88
CA LYS A 237 -6.06 -11.32 -2.77
C LYS A 237 -5.17 -10.70 -1.67
N THR A 238 -4.04 -11.34 -1.34
CA THR A 238 -3.08 -10.81 -0.35
C THR A 238 -2.38 -9.54 -0.83
N LEU A 239 -1.92 -9.51 -2.09
CA LEU A 239 -1.28 -8.32 -2.67
C LEU A 239 -2.25 -7.13 -2.70
N VAL A 240 -3.50 -7.36 -3.08
CA VAL A 240 -4.54 -6.34 -3.11
C VAL A 240 -4.88 -5.84 -1.70
N LEU A 241 -4.87 -6.72 -0.70
CA LEU A 241 -5.03 -6.32 0.70
C LEU A 241 -3.87 -5.44 1.18
N TRP A 242 -2.64 -5.76 0.79
CA TRP A 242 -1.47 -4.95 1.08
C TRP A 242 -1.57 -3.56 0.43
N VAL A 243 -1.94 -3.50 -0.85
CA VAL A 243 -2.19 -2.24 -1.57
C VAL A 243 -3.29 -1.42 -0.89
N ASN A 244 -4.37 -2.07 -0.45
CA ASN A 244 -5.44 -1.40 0.29
C ASN A 244 -4.97 -0.82 1.62
N ALA A 245 -4.01 -1.46 2.31
CA ALA A 245 -3.45 -0.90 3.52
C ALA A 245 -2.55 0.32 3.26
N VAL A 246 -1.79 0.32 2.17
CA VAL A 246 -0.93 1.45 1.76
C VAL A 246 -1.78 2.65 1.29
N HIS A 247 -2.85 2.37 0.55
CA HIS A 247 -3.76 3.35 -0.03
C HIS A 247 -5.11 3.40 0.70
N TRP A 248 -5.13 3.15 2.00
CA TRP A 248 -6.37 3.02 2.79
C TRP A 248 -7.30 4.24 2.68
N PHE A 249 -6.74 5.41 2.47
CA PHE A 249 -7.46 6.68 2.30
C PHE A 249 -8.18 6.80 0.93
N ASN A 250 -7.85 5.95 -0.05
CA ASN A 250 -8.39 6.03 -1.41
C ASN A 250 -9.62 5.12 -1.58
N PRO A 251 -10.85 5.66 -1.70
CA PRO A 251 -12.07 4.86 -1.84
C PRO A 251 -12.08 3.98 -3.10
N LEU A 252 -11.35 4.35 -4.15
CA LEU A 252 -11.27 3.55 -5.38
C LEU A 252 -10.46 2.27 -5.17
N VAL A 253 -9.51 2.26 -4.24
CA VAL A 253 -8.78 1.02 -3.90
C VAL A 253 -9.70 0.04 -3.17
N TRP A 254 -10.62 0.52 -2.34
CA TRP A 254 -11.69 -0.33 -1.77
C TRP A 254 -12.63 -0.89 -2.83
N LEU A 255 -12.91 -0.13 -3.90
CA LEU A 255 -13.65 -0.63 -5.06
C LEU A 255 -12.84 -1.69 -5.83
N MET A 256 -11.52 -1.50 -5.95
CA MET A 256 -10.62 -2.49 -6.54
C MET A 256 -10.68 -3.80 -5.77
N VAL A 257 -10.60 -3.80 -4.44
CA VAL A 257 -10.69 -5.01 -3.61
C VAL A 257 -11.96 -5.82 -3.95
N ARG A 258 -13.12 -5.16 -3.96
CA ARG A 258 -14.41 -5.80 -4.31
C ARG A 258 -14.48 -6.28 -5.76
N SER A 259 -13.78 -5.61 -6.67
CA SER A 259 -13.78 -5.94 -8.09
C SER A 259 -12.87 -7.12 -8.39
N VAL A 260 -11.70 -7.16 -7.75
CA VAL A 260 -10.78 -8.31 -7.76
C VAL A 260 -11.49 -9.54 -7.25
N GLU A 261 -12.18 -9.46 -6.10
CA GLU A 261 -12.91 -10.58 -5.53
C GLU A 261 -13.90 -11.16 -6.55
N ARG A 262 -14.81 -10.32 -7.07
CA ARG A 262 -15.78 -10.71 -8.11
C ARG A 262 -15.13 -11.35 -9.34
N ASP A 263 -14.04 -10.76 -9.85
CA ASP A 263 -13.39 -11.25 -11.06
C ASP A 263 -12.62 -12.55 -10.80
N THR A 264 -12.08 -12.74 -9.59
CA THR A 264 -11.47 -14.01 -9.18
C THR A 264 -12.50 -15.14 -9.10
N GLU A 265 -13.68 -14.89 -8.55
CA GLU A 265 -14.78 -15.87 -8.48
C GLU A 265 -15.26 -16.24 -9.90
N LEU A 266 -15.54 -15.25 -10.75
CA LEU A 266 -15.95 -15.50 -12.15
C LEU A 266 -14.92 -16.32 -12.93
N ALA A 267 -13.63 -16.02 -12.75
CA ALA A 267 -12.56 -16.77 -13.41
C ALA A 267 -12.38 -18.19 -12.83
N CYS A 268 -12.81 -18.41 -11.58
CA CYS A 268 -12.85 -19.72 -10.96
C CYS A 268 -13.99 -20.55 -11.56
N ASP A 269 -15.20 -19.96 -11.63
CA ASP A 269 -16.38 -20.58 -12.24
C ASP A 269 -16.16 -20.95 -13.70
N GLU A 270 -15.62 -20.03 -14.51
CA GLU A 270 -15.20 -20.33 -15.88
C GLU A 270 -14.17 -21.47 -15.94
N GLY A 271 -13.30 -21.54 -14.94
CA GLY A 271 -12.36 -22.64 -14.78
C GLY A 271 -13.07 -23.97 -14.56
N ALA A 272 -14.07 -24.00 -13.69
CA ALA A 272 -14.82 -25.21 -13.32
C ALA A 272 -15.65 -25.70 -14.51
N LEU A 273 -16.41 -24.80 -15.14
CA LEU A 273 -17.24 -25.13 -16.30
C LEU A 273 -16.44 -25.69 -17.48
N LYS A 274 -15.18 -25.27 -17.67
CA LYS A 274 -14.29 -25.83 -18.70
C LYS A 274 -13.84 -27.27 -18.42
N ARG A 275 -14.00 -27.77 -17.21
CA ARG A 275 -13.57 -29.10 -16.76
C ARG A 275 -14.75 -30.04 -16.56
N LEU A 276 -15.94 -29.48 -16.40
CA LEU A 276 -17.17 -30.22 -16.25
C LEU A 276 -17.83 -30.45 -17.61
N PRO A 277 -18.41 -31.65 -17.85
CA PRO A 277 -19.31 -31.87 -18.96
C PRO A 277 -20.45 -30.85 -18.97
N GLN A 278 -20.94 -30.50 -20.16
CA GLN A 278 -21.98 -29.48 -20.32
C GLN A 278 -23.28 -29.82 -19.56
N GLU A 279 -23.59 -31.10 -19.43
CA GLU A 279 -24.75 -31.62 -18.68
C GLU A 279 -24.68 -31.30 -17.17
N GLU A 280 -23.47 -31.16 -16.63
CA GLU A 280 -23.22 -30.89 -15.21
C GLU A 280 -23.23 -29.39 -14.88
N HIS A 281 -23.23 -28.49 -15.87
CA HIS A 281 -23.11 -27.04 -15.66
C HIS A 281 -24.24 -26.49 -14.79
N ALA A 282 -25.48 -26.95 -14.99
CA ALA A 282 -26.63 -26.54 -14.20
C ALA A 282 -26.56 -27.07 -12.76
N ALA A 283 -26.06 -28.29 -12.57
CA ALA A 283 -25.88 -28.89 -11.25
C ALA A 283 -24.79 -28.17 -10.46
N TYR A 284 -23.67 -27.85 -11.11
CA TYR A 284 -22.62 -27.00 -10.55
C TYR A 284 -23.15 -25.64 -10.10
N GLY A 285 -23.87 -24.93 -10.98
CA GLY A 285 -24.44 -23.62 -10.65
C GLY A 285 -25.38 -23.67 -9.43
N ARG A 286 -26.21 -24.71 -9.34
CA ARG A 286 -27.08 -24.93 -8.16
C ARG A 286 -26.27 -25.18 -6.88
N ALA A 287 -25.20 -25.99 -6.94
CA ALA A 287 -24.36 -26.27 -5.79
C ALA A 287 -23.68 -25.00 -5.25
N ILE A 288 -23.16 -24.14 -6.14
CA ILE A 288 -22.56 -22.85 -5.75
C ILE A 288 -23.60 -21.91 -5.14
N LEU A 289 -24.81 -21.81 -5.72
CA LEU A 289 -25.89 -20.99 -5.16
C LEU A 289 -26.33 -21.47 -3.77
N GLN A 290 -26.40 -22.79 -3.56
CA GLN A 290 -26.70 -23.39 -2.26
C GLN A 290 -25.61 -23.08 -1.24
N ALA A 291 -24.33 -23.18 -1.63
CA ALA A 291 -23.20 -22.82 -0.79
C ALA A 291 -23.26 -21.34 -0.35
N VAL A 292 -23.56 -20.42 -1.29
CA VAL A 292 -23.73 -18.99 -0.97
C VAL A 292 -24.93 -18.75 -0.06
N ALA A 293 -26.04 -19.48 -0.23
CA ALA A 293 -27.21 -19.38 0.63
C ALA A 293 -26.90 -19.85 2.07
N ALA A 294 -26.14 -20.95 2.23
CA ALA A 294 -25.72 -21.45 3.53
C ALA A 294 -24.86 -20.42 4.29
N LEU A 295 -23.90 -19.78 3.60
CA LEU A 295 -23.07 -18.71 4.16
C LEU A 295 -23.87 -17.48 4.62
N ARG A 296 -24.98 -17.15 3.95
CA ARG A 296 -25.84 -16.02 4.38
C ARG A 296 -26.63 -16.37 5.64
N LYS A 297 -27.08 -17.62 5.77
CA LYS A 297 -27.85 -18.09 6.93
C LYS A 297 -27.02 -18.13 8.21
N GLU A 298 -25.72 -18.40 8.09
CA GLU A 298 -24.80 -18.40 9.24
C GLU A 298 -24.46 -16.98 9.76
N LYS A 299 -24.63 -15.96 8.92
CA LYS A 299 -24.39 -14.55 9.29
C LYS A 299 -25.63 -13.85 9.88
N ALA A 300 -26.80 -14.46 9.80
CA ALA A 300 -28.08 -13.93 10.26
C ALA A 300 -28.43 -14.50 11.64
#